data_AF-J6H4Y1-F1
#
_entry.id   AF-J6H4Y1-F1
#
_cell.length_a   1.000
_cell.length_b   1.000
_cell.length_c   1.000
_cell.angle_alpha   90.00
_cell.angle_beta   90.00
_cell.angle_gamma   90.00
#
_symmetry.space_group_name_H-M   'P 1'
#
loop_
_entity.id
_entity.type
_entity.pdbx_description
1 polymer ?
#
loop_
_entity_poly.entity_id
_entity_poly.type
_entity_poly.pdbx_seq_one_letter_code
_entity_poly.pdbx_strand_id
1 'polypeptide(L)'
;MLKKEDHPFSNKYGATVEAILEQYVTNDDIIEASIEELVELIESKSRGRITDPEETVKILKAAANGSYRLDRVVAEPITLSISSSFNCIRAFEKELKAIEKAIEHTVQGLNPVEYQILKSIPGIGHVYVAGILAEIGTIKAFTGNGALAKYCGIVWKENQSGNFRAEDTKMSKAGNRYLRYYVIEATGSVINNCPEYKDFYDKKFAETTTHQHKRALALTSRKFLRMLFRLLDKSQLYSLERSR
;
A
#
# COMPACT_ATOMS: atom_id res chain seq x y z
N MET A 1 -0.21 -23.82 -14.30
CA MET A 1 0.59 -22.79 -13.56
C MET A 1 1.55 -23.54 -12.66
N LEU A 2 2.81 -23.09 -12.57
CA LEU A 2 3.86 -23.67 -11.72
C LEU A 2 3.41 -23.71 -10.25
N LYS A 3 3.86 -24.70 -9.46
CA LYS A 3 3.63 -24.68 -8.02
C LYS A 3 4.50 -23.58 -7.40
N LYS A 4 4.14 -23.12 -6.20
CA LYS A 4 4.84 -22.02 -5.51
C LYS A 4 6.35 -22.29 -5.34
N GLU A 5 6.70 -23.56 -5.26
CA GLU A 5 8.04 -24.13 -5.06
C GLU A 5 8.86 -24.16 -6.35
N ASP A 6 8.20 -24.08 -7.51
CA ASP A 6 8.83 -24.13 -8.84
C ASP A 6 9.04 -22.71 -9.44
N HIS A 7 8.85 -21.65 -8.64
CA HIS A 7 9.09 -20.28 -9.07
C HIS A 7 10.53 -19.87 -8.74
N PRO A 8 11.37 -19.54 -9.74
CA PRO A 8 12.76 -19.18 -9.49
C PRO A 8 12.89 -17.86 -8.70
N PHE A 9 11.90 -16.97 -8.80
CA PHE A 9 11.92 -15.68 -8.11
C PHE A 9 10.61 -15.39 -7.40
N SER A 10 10.71 -14.87 -6.18
CA SER A 10 9.56 -14.43 -5.38
C SER A 10 8.95 -13.11 -5.87
N ASN A 11 9.76 -12.23 -6.46
CA ASN A 11 9.32 -10.97 -7.06
C ASN A 11 9.55 -10.97 -8.58
N LYS A 12 8.46 -10.90 -9.34
CA LYS A 12 8.45 -10.92 -10.82
C LYS A 12 8.98 -9.64 -11.45
N TYR A 13 9.08 -8.55 -10.69
CA TYR A 13 9.60 -7.26 -11.12
C TYR A 13 10.91 -6.90 -10.37
N GLY A 14 11.57 -7.90 -9.78
CA GLY A 14 12.84 -7.69 -9.10
C GLY A 14 13.97 -7.40 -10.09
N ALA A 15 15.01 -6.69 -9.62
CA ALA A 15 16.18 -6.33 -10.43
C ALA A 15 16.89 -7.53 -11.08
N THR A 16 16.84 -8.70 -10.44
CA THR A 16 17.41 -9.94 -10.99
C THR A 16 16.59 -10.46 -12.18
N VAL A 17 15.26 -10.45 -12.07
CA VAL A 17 14.36 -10.89 -13.16
C VAL A 17 14.48 -9.95 -14.35
N GLU A 18 14.47 -8.66 -14.07
CA GLU A 18 14.65 -7.61 -15.07
C GLU A 18 15.97 -7.78 -15.82
N ALA A 19 17.08 -8.00 -15.11
CA ALA A 19 18.38 -8.22 -15.74
C ALA A 19 18.42 -9.48 -16.61
N ILE A 20 17.79 -10.58 -16.17
CA ILE A 20 17.72 -11.81 -16.97
C ILE A 20 16.90 -11.58 -18.24
N LEU A 21 15.73 -10.95 -18.14
CA LEU A 21 14.86 -10.70 -19.29
C LEU A 21 15.43 -9.64 -20.26
N GLU A 22 16.26 -8.71 -19.78
CA GLU A 22 16.95 -7.74 -20.63
C GLU A 22 18.19 -8.33 -21.33
N GLN A 23 18.90 -9.28 -20.70
CA GLN A 23 20.14 -9.87 -21.24
C GLN A 23 19.90 -11.12 -22.09
N TYR A 24 18.87 -11.90 -21.79
CA TYR A 24 18.54 -13.13 -22.51
C TYR A 24 17.23 -12.95 -23.29
N VAL A 25 17.33 -12.90 -24.62
CA VAL A 25 16.20 -12.55 -25.50
C VAL A 25 15.24 -13.73 -25.66
N THR A 26 15.77 -14.95 -25.68
CA THR A 26 15.00 -16.19 -25.84
C THR A 26 15.22 -17.16 -24.68
N ASN A 27 14.29 -18.11 -24.53
CA ASN A 27 14.44 -19.19 -23.56
C ASN A 27 15.67 -20.06 -23.86
N ASP A 28 16.02 -20.24 -25.13
CA ASP A 28 17.19 -21.02 -25.53
C ASP A 28 18.48 -20.33 -25.08
N ASP A 29 18.55 -18.99 -25.13
CA ASP A 29 19.69 -18.22 -24.60
C ASP A 29 19.91 -18.50 -23.11
N ILE A 30 18.84 -18.63 -22.31
CA ILE A 30 18.91 -18.95 -20.88
C ILE A 30 19.36 -20.40 -20.66
N ILE A 31 18.91 -21.33 -21.51
CA ILE A 31 19.25 -22.75 -21.42
C ILE A 31 20.74 -22.96 -21.75
N GLU A 32 21.22 -22.30 -22.81
CA GLU A 32 22.57 -22.39 -23.35
C GLU A 32 23.62 -21.65 -22.50
N ALA A 33 23.24 -20.57 -21.81
CA ALA A 33 24.13 -19.83 -20.90
C ALA A 33 24.78 -20.75 -19.86
N SER A 34 26.03 -20.50 -19.46
CA SER A 34 26.66 -21.33 -18.43
C SER A 34 25.98 -21.14 -17.06
N ILE A 35 26.11 -22.14 -16.18
CA ILE A 35 25.54 -22.02 -14.83
C ILE A 35 26.29 -20.93 -14.06
N GLU A 36 27.60 -20.86 -14.25
CA GLU A 36 28.50 -19.89 -13.64
C GLU A 36 28.12 -18.45 -14.01
N GLU A 37 27.89 -18.16 -15.30
CA GLU A 37 27.47 -16.81 -15.75
C GLU A 37 26.11 -16.40 -15.16
N LEU A 38 25.15 -17.33 -15.12
CA LEU A 38 23.82 -17.05 -14.56
C LEU A 38 23.89 -16.84 -13.05
N VAL A 39 24.73 -17.59 -12.33
CA VAL A 39 24.96 -17.40 -10.90
C VAL A 39 25.59 -16.03 -10.65
N GLU A 40 26.63 -15.66 -11.40
CA GLU A 40 27.30 -14.37 -11.26
C GLU A 40 26.32 -13.20 -11.51
N LEU A 41 25.49 -13.32 -12.55
CA LEU A 41 24.44 -12.32 -12.83
C LEU A 41 23.45 -12.21 -11.67
N ILE A 42 22.97 -13.34 -11.15
CA ILE A 42 22.02 -13.37 -10.03
C ILE A 42 22.63 -12.77 -8.77
N GLU A 43 23.87 -13.12 -8.44
CA GLU A 43 24.57 -12.59 -7.26
C GLU A 43 24.76 -11.07 -7.37
N SER A 44 25.21 -10.58 -8.53
CA SER A 44 25.44 -9.16 -8.75
C SER A 44 24.17 -8.31 -8.59
N LYS A 45 22.99 -8.84 -8.94
CA LYS A 45 21.71 -8.11 -8.91
C LYS A 45 20.86 -8.37 -7.67
N SER A 46 20.95 -9.56 -7.09
CA SER A 46 20.12 -9.96 -5.94
C SER A 46 20.48 -9.22 -4.65
N ARG A 47 21.73 -8.75 -4.54
CA ARG A 47 22.30 -8.13 -3.33
C ARG A 47 22.19 -9.05 -2.11
N GLY A 48 22.43 -10.35 -2.29
CA GLY A 48 22.42 -11.35 -1.21
C GLY A 48 21.02 -11.73 -0.69
N ARG A 49 19.95 -11.40 -1.42
CA ARG A 49 18.58 -11.78 -1.04
C ARG A 49 18.17 -13.20 -1.45
N ILE A 50 18.92 -13.80 -2.37
CA ILE A 50 18.72 -15.18 -2.81
C ILE A 50 19.66 -16.05 -2.01
N THR A 51 19.09 -16.98 -1.24
CA THR A 51 19.84 -17.83 -0.31
C THR A 51 20.71 -18.86 -1.02
N ASP A 52 20.21 -19.41 -2.13
CA ASP A 52 20.91 -20.40 -2.94
C ASP A 52 20.82 -20.02 -4.43
N PRO A 53 21.82 -19.28 -4.95
CA PRO A 53 21.87 -18.87 -6.35
C PRO A 53 21.95 -20.06 -7.31
N GLU A 54 22.71 -21.11 -6.98
CA GLU A 54 22.87 -22.28 -7.84
C GLU A 54 21.54 -23.03 -8.03
N GLU A 55 20.83 -23.28 -6.93
CA GLU A 55 19.52 -23.93 -7.00
C GLU A 55 18.50 -23.06 -7.74
N THR A 56 18.57 -21.75 -7.56
CA THR A 56 17.73 -20.79 -8.30
C THR A 56 17.99 -20.87 -9.81
N VAL A 57 19.26 -20.98 -10.24
CA VAL A 57 19.62 -21.16 -11.65
C VAL A 57 19.09 -22.48 -12.20
N LYS A 58 19.16 -23.58 -11.43
CA LYS A 58 18.60 -24.88 -11.85
C LYS A 58 17.09 -24.78 -12.08
N ILE A 59 16.36 -24.15 -11.15
CA ILE A 59 14.91 -23.94 -11.28
C ILE A 59 14.61 -23.05 -12.50
N LEU A 60 15.40 -21.98 -12.71
CA LEU A 60 15.26 -21.09 -13.85
C LEU A 60 15.44 -21.82 -15.18
N LYS A 61 16.51 -22.61 -15.31
CA LYS A 61 16.77 -23.42 -16.50
C LYS A 61 15.72 -24.50 -16.72
N ALA A 62 15.24 -25.14 -15.66
CA ALA A 62 14.14 -26.11 -15.74
C ALA A 62 12.85 -25.44 -16.24
N ALA A 63 12.53 -24.24 -15.72
CA ALA A 63 11.39 -23.45 -16.16
C ALA A 63 11.53 -22.99 -17.61
N ALA A 64 12.72 -22.54 -18.04
CA ALA A 64 12.99 -22.17 -19.43
C ALA A 64 12.82 -23.37 -20.38
N ASN A 65 13.33 -24.55 -20.00
CA ASN A 65 13.19 -25.79 -20.77
C ASN A 65 11.73 -26.24 -20.90
N GLY A 66 10.93 -26.11 -19.83
CA GLY A 66 9.51 -26.46 -19.82
C GLY A 66 8.60 -25.42 -20.45
N SER A 67 9.14 -24.27 -20.86
CA SER A 67 8.37 -23.16 -21.44
C SER A 67 8.24 -23.27 -22.96
N TYR A 68 7.17 -22.68 -23.49
CA TYR A 68 6.95 -22.62 -24.94
C TYR A 68 8.02 -21.75 -25.62
N ARG A 69 8.60 -22.26 -26.72
CA ARG A 69 9.59 -21.52 -27.51
C ARG A 69 8.89 -20.56 -28.46
N LEU A 70 9.27 -19.30 -28.36
CA LEU A 70 8.82 -18.27 -29.30
C LEU A 70 9.66 -18.32 -30.57
N ASP A 71 9.05 -18.00 -31.71
CA ASP A 71 9.79 -17.79 -32.94
C ASP A 71 10.73 -16.58 -32.79
N ARG A 72 11.93 -16.64 -33.36
CA ARG A 72 12.94 -15.57 -33.23
C ARG A 72 12.42 -14.22 -33.73
N VAL A 73 11.57 -14.23 -34.77
CA VAL A 73 10.98 -13.01 -35.35
C VAL A 73 10.08 -12.29 -34.35
N VAL A 74 9.43 -13.03 -33.44
CA VAL A 74 8.56 -12.44 -32.40
C VAL A 74 9.29 -12.20 -31.07
N ALA A 75 10.40 -12.88 -30.81
CA ALA A 75 11.15 -12.75 -29.56
C ALA A 75 11.72 -11.34 -29.38
N GLU A 76 12.40 -10.79 -30.40
CA GLU A 76 13.00 -9.45 -30.34
C GLU A 76 11.99 -8.33 -30.04
N PRO A 77 10.85 -8.18 -30.76
CA PRO A 77 9.88 -7.13 -30.46
C PRO A 77 9.18 -7.29 -29.10
N ILE A 78 8.98 -8.54 -28.64
CA ILE A 78 8.43 -8.80 -27.31
C ILE A 78 9.44 -8.38 -26.23
N THR A 79 10.69 -8.80 -26.35
CA THR A 79 11.76 -8.42 -25.41
C THR A 79 11.95 -6.91 -25.38
N LEU A 80 11.94 -6.24 -26.54
CA LEU A 80 11.96 -4.77 -26.61
C LEU A 80 10.78 -4.13 -25.86
N SER A 81 9.57 -4.67 -26.01
CA SER A 81 8.37 -4.16 -25.33
C SER A 81 8.44 -4.37 -23.81
N ILE A 82 8.99 -5.51 -23.36
CA ILE A 82 9.24 -5.82 -21.95
C ILE A 82 10.28 -4.85 -21.38
N SER A 83 11.43 -4.68 -22.04
CA SER A 83 12.48 -3.75 -21.64
C SER A 83 12.00 -2.30 -21.60
N SER A 84 11.17 -1.89 -22.56
CA SER A 84 10.52 -0.58 -22.55
C SER A 84 9.60 -0.40 -21.33
N SER A 85 8.82 -1.43 -20.98
CA SER A 85 7.94 -1.41 -19.81
C SER A 85 8.74 -1.33 -18.51
N PHE A 86 9.84 -2.09 -18.40
CA PHE A 86 10.77 -2.02 -17.26
C PHE A 86 11.40 -0.63 -17.11
N ASN A 87 11.83 -0.02 -18.21
CA ASN A 87 12.29 1.38 -18.22
C ASN A 87 11.26 2.35 -17.64
N CYS A 88 9.99 2.23 -18.06
CA CYS A 88 8.92 3.06 -17.52
C CYS A 88 8.69 2.82 -16.02
N ILE A 89 8.67 1.55 -15.58
CA ILE A 89 8.51 1.20 -14.16
C ILE A 89 9.64 1.82 -13.34
N ARG A 90 10.91 1.63 -13.74
CA ARG A 90 12.08 2.20 -13.04
C ARG A 90 12.01 3.72 -12.97
N ALA A 91 11.62 4.38 -14.06
CA ALA A 91 11.46 5.83 -14.10
C ALA A 91 10.38 6.28 -13.10
N PHE A 92 9.19 5.67 -13.12
CA PHE A 92 8.11 6.03 -12.21
C PHE A 92 8.44 5.73 -10.75
N GLU A 93 9.12 4.62 -10.43
CA GLU A 93 9.57 4.33 -9.07
C GLU A 93 10.59 5.37 -8.55
N LYS A 94 11.49 5.83 -9.43
CA LYS A 94 12.46 6.87 -9.10
C LYS A 94 11.78 8.22 -8.84
N GLU A 95 10.89 8.63 -9.73
CA GLU A 95 10.12 9.87 -9.58
C GLU A 95 9.22 9.82 -8.33
N LEU A 96 8.57 8.68 -8.07
CA LEU A 96 7.75 8.49 -6.87
C LEU A 96 8.56 8.72 -5.59
N LYS A 97 9.76 8.11 -5.48
CA LYS A 97 10.64 8.31 -4.31
C LYS A 97 11.10 9.76 -4.16
N ALA A 98 11.36 10.45 -5.28
CA ALA A 98 11.74 11.87 -5.25
C ALA A 98 10.58 12.74 -4.73
N ILE A 99 9.37 12.50 -5.22
CA ILE A 99 8.15 13.20 -4.78
C ILE A 99 7.84 12.92 -3.32
N GLU A 100 7.92 11.65 -2.89
CA GLU A 100 7.71 11.27 -1.48
C GLU A 100 8.66 11.99 -0.53
N LYS A 101 9.94 12.09 -0.90
CA LYS A 101 10.94 12.83 -0.12
C LYS A 101 10.64 14.34 -0.08
N ALA A 102 10.20 14.91 -1.20
CA ALA A 102 9.79 16.30 -1.25
C ALA A 102 8.57 16.56 -0.34
N ILE A 103 7.56 15.70 -0.39
CA ILE A 103 6.38 15.77 0.49
C ILE A 103 6.80 15.72 1.96
N GLU A 104 7.67 14.78 2.34
CA GLU A 104 8.16 14.65 3.71
C GLU A 104 8.90 15.92 4.17
N HIS A 105 9.79 16.45 3.35
CA HIS A 105 10.50 17.68 3.67
C HIS A 105 9.54 18.88 3.84
N THR A 106 8.57 19.03 2.94
CA THR A 106 7.60 20.12 2.99
C THR A 106 6.72 20.06 4.24
N VAL A 107 6.18 18.88 4.59
CA VAL A 107 5.31 18.75 5.76
C VAL A 107 6.07 18.96 7.07
N GLN A 108 7.33 18.52 7.14
CA GLN A 108 8.19 18.78 8.30
C GLN A 108 8.50 20.27 8.46
N GLY A 109 8.60 21.03 7.36
CA GLY A 109 8.82 22.48 7.40
C GLY A 109 7.57 23.28 7.79
N LEU A 110 6.39 22.90 7.31
CA LEU A 110 5.14 23.65 7.52
C LEU A 110 4.45 23.30 8.85
N ASN A 111 4.41 22.02 9.21
CA ASN A 111 3.64 21.51 10.36
C ASN A 111 4.46 20.46 11.14
N PRO A 112 5.63 20.81 11.69
CA PRO A 112 6.53 19.85 12.34
C PRO A 112 5.86 19.13 13.51
N VAL A 113 5.09 19.83 14.34
CA VAL A 113 4.48 19.28 15.56
C VAL A 113 3.35 18.31 15.20
N GLU A 114 2.40 18.74 14.37
CA GLU A 114 1.28 17.89 13.95
C GLU A 114 1.76 16.69 13.13
N TYR A 115 2.81 16.86 12.32
CA TYR A 115 3.43 15.77 11.59
C TYR A 115 3.96 14.70 12.54
N GLN A 116 4.76 15.07 13.55
CA GLN A 116 5.31 14.11 14.52
C GLN A 116 4.22 13.40 15.32
N ILE A 117 3.16 14.14 15.70
CA ILE A 117 2.00 13.56 16.39
C ILE A 117 1.35 12.47 15.55
N LEU A 118 0.99 12.75 14.29
CA LEU A 118 0.33 11.74 13.46
C LEU A 118 1.29 10.62 13.04
N LYS A 119 2.57 10.93 12.85
CA LYS A 119 3.60 9.95 12.48
C LYS A 119 3.88 8.97 13.61
N SER A 120 3.64 9.34 14.87
CA SER A 120 3.76 8.44 16.02
C SER A 120 2.75 7.29 16.04
N ILE A 121 1.69 7.35 15.22
CA ILE A 121 0.66 6.30 15.15
C ILE A 121 1.23 5.11 14.34
N PRO A 122 1.24 3.88 14.90
CA PRO A 122 1.73 2.71 14.20
C PRO A 122 0.97 2.43 12.90
N GLY A 123 1.72 2.17 11.83
CA GLY A 123 1.16 1.90 10.50
C GLY A 123 0.91 3.13 9.63
N ILE A 124 1.10 4.36 10.12
CA ILE A 124 0.87 5.56 9.29
C ILE A 124 2.15 6.01 8.58
N GLY A 125 2.11 5.99 7.24
CA GLY A 125 3.16 6.51 6.36
C GLY A 125 3.18 8.03 6.27
N HIS A 126 4.33 8.61 5.86
CA HIS A 126 4.49 10.07 5.73
C HIS A 126 3.51 10.68 4.72
N VAL A 127 3.18 9.96 3.63
CA VAL A 127 2.19 10.41 2.63
C VAL A 127 0.79 10.56 3.23
N TYR A 128 0.34 9.60 4.04
CA TYR A 128 -0.95 9.69 4.70
C TYR A 128 -1.00 10.85 5.70
N VAL A 129 0.07 11.03 6.50
CA VAL A 129 0.15 12.17 7.42
C VAL A 129 0.06 13.48 6.65
N ALA A 130 0.89 13.66 5.63
CA ALA A 130 0.93 14.88 4.83
C ALA A 130 -0.42 15.16 4.16
N GLY A 131 -1.06 14.14 3.57
CA GLY A 131 -2.38 14.25 2.95
C GLY A 131 -3.47 14.64 3.96
N ILE A 132 -3.48 14.04 5.15
CA ILE A 132 -4.45 14.40 6.19
C ILE A 132 -4.24 15.85 6.65
N LEU A 133 -3.00 16.27 6.90
CA LEU A 133 -2.69 17.62 7.35
C LEU A 133 -3.01 18.67 6.27
N ALA A 134 -2.71 18.38 5.01
CA ALA A 134 -3.03 19.26 3.89
C ALA A 134 -4.54 19.53 3.77
N GLU A 135 -5.37 18.51 4.00
CA GLU A 135 -6.82 18.63 3.85
C GLU A 135 -7.54 19.18 5.10
N ILE A 136 -6.98 18.95 6.29
CA ILE A 136 -7.49 19.52 7.56
C ILE A 136 -7.05 20.97 7.71
N GLY A 137 -5.84 21.32 7.30
CA GLY A 137 -5.21 22.59 7.61
C GLY A 137 -4.91 22.69 9.10
N THR A 138 -5.77 23.39 9.85
CA THR A 138 -5.64 23.52 11.31
C THR A 138 -6.76 22.80 12.04
N ILE A 139 -6.41 21.99 13.04
CA ILE A 139 -7.40 21.26 13.84
C ILE A 139 -8.34 22.20 14.61
N LYS A 140 -7.86 23.41 14.93
CA LYS A 140 -8.62 24.45 15.65
C LYS A 140 -9.81 25.00 14.87
N ALA A 141 -9.88 24.76 13.55
CA ALA A 141 -11.02 25.13 12.73
C ALA A 141 -12.29 24.31 13.06
N PHE A 142 -12.14 23.19 13.76
CA PHE A 142 -13.23 22.28 14.08
C PHE A 142 -13.59 22.36 15.55
N THR A 143 -14.88 22.59 15.85
CA THR A 143 -15.41 22.65 17.23
C THR A 143 -15.35 21.30 17.96
N GLY A 144 -15.12 20.21 17.23
CA GLY A 144 -14.98 18.88 17.80
C GLY A 144 -14.83 17.79 16.74
N ASN A 145 -14.57 16.56 17.20
CA ASN A 145 -14.42 15.39 16.33
C ASN A 145 -15.65 15.11 15.44
N GLY A 146 -16.85 15.55 15.85
CA GLY A 146 -18.06 15.43 15.04
C GLY A 146 -18.05 16.36 13.83
N ALA A 147 -17.59 17.60 14.01
CA ALA A 147 -17.42 18.56 12.92
C ALA A 147 -16.38 18.07 11.91
N LEU A 148 -15.24 17.55 12.39
CA LEU A 148 -14.23 16.95 11.52
C LEU A 148 -14.77 15.74 10.76
N ALA A 149 -15.56 14.87 11.41
CA ALA A 149 -16.15 13.70 10.74
C ALA A 149 -17.14 14.10 9.64
N LYS A 150 -17.95 15.13 9.90
CA LYS A 150 -18.87 15.69 8.91
C LYS A 150 -18.12 16.29 7.72
N TYR A 151 -17.03 17.02 7.99
CA TYR A 151 -16.15 17.57 6.95
C TYR A 151 -15.48 16.47 6.13
N CYS A 152 -14.98 15.41 6.76
CA CYS A 152 -14.46 14.21 6.07
C CYS A 152 -15.57 13.44 5.31
N GLY A 153 -16.83 13.55 5.74
CA GLY A 153 -17.94 12.81 5.16
C GLY A 153 -18.02 11.35 5.62
N ILE A 154 -17.44 11.02 6.78
CA ILE A 154 -17.64 9.71 7.44
C ILE A 154 -18.76 9.87 8.46
N VAL A 155 -19.94 10.21 7.95
CA VAL A 155 -21.18 10.39 8.72
C VAL A 155 -22.33 9.72 7.99
N TRP A 156 -23.27 9.18 8.75
CA TRP A 156 -24.47 8.53 8.22
C TRP A 156 -25.64 9.50 8.32
N LYS A 157 -26.47 9.55 7.29
CA LYS A 157 -27.74 10.28 7.36
C LYS A 157 -28.72 9.42 8.14
N GLU A 158 -29.39 10.01 9.12
CA GLU A 158 -30.56 9.37 9.70
C GLU A 158 -31.69 9.40 8.66
N ASN A 159 -32.26 8.24 8.37
CA ASN A 159 -33.47 8.12 7.56
C ASN A 159 -34.59 7.59 8.47
N GLN A 160 -35.39 8.51 8.99
CA GLN A 160 -36.51 8.23 9.89
C GLN A 160 -37.79 8.82 9.31
N SER A 161 -38.87 8.05 9.28
CA SER A 161 -40.21 8.51 8.91
C SER A 161 -41.24 8.00 9.91
N GLY A 162 -41.79 8.89 10.74
CA GLY A 162 -42.71 8.52 11.82
C GLY A 162 -42.06 7.53 12.79
N ASN A 163 -42.60 6.31 12.87
CA ASN A 163 -42.07 5.22 13.70
C ASN A 163 -41.03 4.33 12.98
N PHE A 164 -40.73 4.58 11.70
CA PHE A 164 -39.77 3.79 10.95
C PHE A 164 -38.37 4.38 11.05
N ARG A 165 -37.40 3.54 11.43
CA ARG A 165 -35.97 3.85 11.40
C ARG A 165 -35.28 2.85 10.47
N ALA A 166 -34.68 3.33 9.39
CA ALA A 166 -33.98 2.46 8.45
C ALA A 166 -32.75 1.82 9.10
N GLU A 167 -32.62 0.50 8.97
CA GLU A 167 -31.45 -0.25 9.44
C GLU A 167 -30.22 -0.06 8.53
N ASP A 168 -30.43 0.11 7.23
CA ASP A 168 -29.39 0.41 6.25
C ASP A 168 -29.45 1.87 5.82
N THR A 169 -28.42 2.63 6.19
CA THR A 169 -28.28 4.05 5.84
C THR A 169 -26.99 4.27 5.09
N LYS A 170 -27.08 5.02 3.98
CA LYS A 170 -25.91 5.34 3.17
C LYS A 170 -25.04 6.37 3.89
N MET A 171 -23.73 6.11 3.90
CA MET A 171 -22.75 7.10 4.33
C MET A 171 -22.79 8.33 3.41
N SER A 172 -22.72 9.51 4.00
CA SER A 172 -22.70 10.77 3.27
C SER A 172 -21.46 10.87 2.37
N LYS A 173 -21.63 11.40 1.16
CA LYS A 173 -20.51 11.69 0.25
C LYS A 173 -20.21 13.19 0.13
N ALA A 174 -20.94 14.03 0.87
CA ALA A 174 -20.88 15.49 0.76
C ALA A 174 -19.67 16.14 1.45
N GLY A 175 -18.82 15.37 2.14
CA GLY A 175 -17.58 15.85 2.74
C GLY A 175 -16.39 15.78 1.79
N ASN A 176 -15.26 16.37 2.19
CA ASN A 176 -13.98 16.36 1.49
C ASN A 176 -13.57 14.94 1.09
N ARG A 177 -13.48 14.71 -0.23
CA ARG A 177 -13.20 13.39 -0.81
C ARG A 177 -11.77 12.94 -0.56
N TYR A 178 -10.81 13.86 -0.57
CA TYR A 178 -9.39 13.57 -0.36
C TYR A 178 -9.11 13.22 1.09
N LEU A 179 -9.64 14.02 2.04
CA LEU A 179 -9.54 13.68 3.46
C LEU A 179 -10.16 12.31 3.76
N ARG A 180 -11.32 12.02 3.16
CA ARG A 180 -11.97 10.72 3.31
C ARG A 180 -11.11 9.58 2.79
N TYR A 181 -10.51 9.76 1.61
CA TYR A 181 -9.60 8.78 1.02
C TYR A 181 -8.42 8.51 1.97
N TYR A 182 -7.68 9.54 2.36
CA TYR A 182 -6.51 9.37 3.23
C TYR A 182 -6.86 8.74 4.58
N VAL A 183 -7.98 9.14 5.20
CA VAL A 183 -8.42 8.58 6.48
C VAL A 183 -8.79 7.11 6.35
N ILE A 184 -9.52 6.71 5.30
CA ILE A 184 -9.91 5.31 5.09
C ILE A 184 -8.70 4.43 4.80
N GLU A 185 -7.80 4.87 3.91
CA GLU A 185 -6.56 4.15 3.59
C GLU A 185 -5.65 4.01 4.82
N ALA A 186 -5.44 5.11 5.55
CA ALA A 186 -4.67 5.09 6.80
C ALA A 186 -5.31 4.15 7.83
N THR A 187 -6.64 4.10 7.92
CA THR A 187 -7.35 3.15 8.81
C THR A 187 -7.03 1.70 8.45
N GLY A 188 -7.01 1.37 7.15
CA GLY A 188 -6.63 0.03 6.69
C GLY A 188 -5.24 -0.38 7.17
N SER A 189 -4.28 0.54 7.11
CA SER A 189 -2.94 0.30 7.65
C SER A 189 -2.93 0.19 9.18
N VAL A 190 -3.65 1.08 9.88
CA VAL A 190 -3.75 1.05 11.36
C VAL A 190 -4.37 -0.26 11.86
N ILE A 191 -5.36 -0.82 11.17
CA ILE A 191 -5.95 -2.14 11.51
C ILE A 191 -4.87 -3.23 11.54
N ASN A 192 -3.92 -3.22 10.61
CA ASN A 192 -2.87 -4.24 10.54
C ASN A 192 -1.77 -4.06 11.60
N ASN A 193 -1.62 -2.86 12.17
CA ASN A 193 -0.52 -2.51 13.06
C ASN A 193 -0.95 -2.26 14.52
N CYS A 194 -2.24 -2.01 14.76
CA CYS A 194 -2.80 -1.72 16.09
C CYS A 194 -3.88 -2.75 16.46
N PRO A 195 -3.61 -3.67 17.42
CA PRO A 195 -4.56 -4.71 17.82
C PRO A 195 -5.94 -4.18 18.21
N GLU A 196 -6.01 -3.05 18.92
CA GLU A 196 -7.28 -2.44 19.35
C GLU A 196 -8.19 -2.01 18.19
N TYR A 197 -7.58 -1.62 17.06
CA TYR A 197 -8.32 -1.28 15.84
C TYR A 197 -8.72 -2.53 15.06
N LYS A 198 -7.87 -3.57 15.09
CA LYS A 198 -8.21 -4.88 14.56
C LYS A 198 -9.41 -5.50 15.26
N ASP A 199 -9.39 -5.55 16.59
CA ASP A 199 -10.49 -6.10 17.40
C ASP A 199 -11.79 -5.34 17.16
N PHE A 200 -11.72 -4.01 17.05
CA PHE A 200 -12.89 -3.20 16.74
C PHE A 200 -13.42 -3.49 15.32
N TYR A 201 -12.52 -3.59 14.34
CA TYR A 201 -12.88 -3.91 12.96
C TYR A 201 -13.53 -5.30 12.87
N ASP A 202 -12.90 -6.32 13.45
CA ASP A 202 -13.38 -7.71 13.43
C ASP A 202 -14.74 -7.83 14.13
N LYS A 203 -14.93 -7.12 15.25
CA LYS A 203 -16.24 -7.00 15.90
C LYS A 203 -17.28 -6.39 14.96
N LYS A 204 -16.97 -5.25 14.31
CA LYS A 204 -17.91 -4.59 13.39
C LYS A 204 -18.18 -5.38 12.12
N PHE A 205 -17.22 -6.22 11.71
CA PHE A 205 -17.37 -7.16 10.62
C PHE A 205 -18.38 -8.26 10.98
N ALA A 206 -18.27 -8.85 12.18
CA ALA A 206 -19.16 -9.90 12.66
C ALA A 206 -20.59 -9.42 13.00
N GLU A 207 -20.77 -8.13 13.32
CA GLU A 207 -22.08 -7.55 13.69
C GLU A 207 -23.10 -7.45 12.53
N THR A 208 -22.71 -7.69 11.28
CA THR A 208 -23.63 -7.61 10.13
C THR A 208 -23.40 -8.79 9.18
N THR A 209 -24.44 -9.15 8.42
CA THR A 209 -24.35 -10.11 7.32
C THR A 209 -24.16 -9.42 5.98
N THR A 210 -24.59 -8.15 5.86
CA THR A 210 -24.51 -7.37 4.61
C THR A 210 -23.40 -6.33 4.67
N HIS A 211 -22.71 -6.14 3.54
CA HIS A 211 -21.67 -5.13 3.36
C HIS A 211 -20.59 -5.09 4.46
N GLN A 212 -20.24 -6.26 5.03
CA GLN A 212 -19.38 -6.42 6.20
C GLN A 212 -18.10 -5.59 6.15
N HIS A 213 -17.27 -5.79 5.12
CA HIS A 213 -16.01 -5.07 4.95
C HIS A 213 -16.18 -3.55 4.88
N LYS A 214 -17.09 -3.06 4.03
CA LYS A 214 -17.29 -1.63 3.82
C LYS A 214 -17.80 -0.94 5.08
N ARG A 215 -18.73 -1.57 5.80
CA ARG A 215 -19.30 -1.06 7.05
C ARG A 215 -18.26 -1.06 8.17
N ALA A 216 -17.57 -2.19 8.36
CA ALA A 216 -16.54 -2.32 9.38
C ALA A 216 -15.42 -1.30 9.19
N LEU A 217 -14.93 -1.14 7.95
CA LEU A 217 -13.90 -0.16 7.63
C LEU A 217 -14.38 1.27 7.91
N ALA A 218 -15.57 1.65 7.45
CA ALA A 218 -16.09 3.00 7.66
C ALA A 218 -16.30 3.35 9.14
N LEU A 219 -16.83 2.41 9.94
CA LEU A 219 -16.98 2.59 11.38
C LEU A 219 -15.63 2.68 12.10
N THR A 220 -14.67 1.87 11.68
CA THR A 220 -13.30 1.90 12.21
C THR A 220 -12.62 3.21 11.86
N SER A 221 -12.81 3.73 10.64
CA SER A 221 -12.32 5.05 10.24
C SER A 221 -12.96 6.18 11.04
N ARG A 222 -14.24 6.05 11.43
CA ARG A 222 -14.89 7.02 12.32
C ARG A 222 -14.26 7.02 13.72
N LYS A 223 -13.92 5.84 14.25
CA LYS A 223 -13.17 5.67 15.52
C LYS A 223 -11.77 6.28 15.39
N PHE A 224 -11.06 5.97 14.31
CA PHE A 224 -9.71 6.48 14.03
C PHE A 224 -9.69 8.00 13.93
N LEU A 225 -10.63 8.61 13.21
CA LEU A 225 -10.73 10.06 13.08
C LEU A 225 -11.01 10.77 14.41
N ARG A 226 -11.71 10.11 15.35
CA ARG A 226 -11.89 10.64 16.72
C ARG A 226 -10.57 10.66 17.49
N MET A 227 -9.77 9.59 17.40
CA MET A 227 -8.45 9.54 18.01
C MET A 227 -7.54 10.61 17.41
N LEU A 228 -7.51 10.71 16.08
CA LEU A 228 -6.72 11.69 15.35
C LEU A 228 -7.03 13.12 15.81
N PHE A 229 -8.33 13.47 15.89
CA PHE A 229 -8.76 14.78 16.40
C PHE A 229 -8.21 15.05 17.79
N ARG A 230 -8.32 14.09 18.72
CA ARG A 230 -7.85 14.26 20.11
C ARG A 230 -6.34 14.43 20.22
N LEU A 231 -5.57 13.70 19.42
CA LEU A 231 -4.10 13.80 19.44
C LEU A 231 -3.64 15.17 18.94
N LEU A 232 -4.23 15.66 17.86
CA LEU A 232 -3.92 16.98 17.31
C LEU A 232 -4.40 18.12 18.22
N ASP A 233 -5.61 18.03 18.75
CA ASP A 233 -6.20 19.06 19.63
C ASP A 233 -5.41 19.22 20.94
N LYS A 234 -4.91 18.10 21.50
CA LYS A 234 -4.10 18.10 22.73
C LYS A 234 -2.60 18.25 22.49
N SER A 235 -2.16 18.27 21.23
CA SER A 235 -0.75 18.21 20.85
C SER A 235 0.01 17.05 21.54
N GLN A 236 -0.54 15.82 21.49
CA GLN A 236 0.00 14.65 22.18
C GLN A 236 0.40 13.54 21.20
N LEU A 237 1.55 12.90 21.46
CA LEU A 237 1.96 11.70 20.74
C LEU A 237 1.04 10.51 21.07
N TYR A 238 0.92 9.59 20.12
CA TYR A 238 0.17 8.35 20.31
C TYR A 238 0.84 7.49 21.40
N SER A 239 0.01 6.92 22.29
CA SER A 239 0.45 5.98 23.33
C SER A 239 -0.58 4.86 23.48
N LEU A 240 -0.09 3.62 23.58
CA LEU A 240 -0.93 2.42 23.63
C LEU A 240 -1.73 2.31 24.93
N GLU A 241 -1.19 2.83 26.04
CA GLU A 241 -1.82 2.77 27.37
C GLU A 241 -3.06 3.68 27.48
N ARG A 242 -3.09 4.79 26.73
CA ARG A 242 -4.16 5.79 26.78
C ARG A 242 -5.22 5.61 25.70
N SER A 243 -5.08 4.64 24.81
CA SER A 243 -6.06 4.36 23.76
C SER A 243 -7.21 3.46 24.23
N ARG A 244 -7.10 2.89 25.44
CA ARG A 244 -8.15 2.13 26.13
C ARG A 244 -9.26 3.01 26.71
#